data_AF-A0A1B9JXU0-F1
#
_entry.id   AF-A0A1B9JXU0-F1
#
_cell.length_a   1.000
_cell.length_b   1.000
_cell.length_c   1.000
_cell.angle_alpha   90.00
_cell.angle_beta   90.00
_cell.angle_gamma   90.00
#
_symmetry.space_group_name_H-M   'P 1'
#
loop_
_entity.id
_entity.type
_entity.pdbx_description
1 polymer ?
#
loop_
_entity_poly.entity_id
_entity_poly.type
_entity_poly.pdbx_seq_one_letter_code
_entity_poly.pdbx_strand_id
1 'polypeptide(L)'
;MVKENNFKMRIILLILLSLANIACSQKIENQPAVTQTIPQQEFEPTVYQLINFFNKKNFKGINQYIQKDIGLFIVYNASTSPTMRRIEQFKSNNKIIENTIPSWVEDELLGFSISGNPKIQYEQYPTFDPCSEKVTKLGLYANPKESNIDALKIALDYYHWELKHYQFEKRPFWQEYQAIADKIAPKTVKVVYIENFPGILPSDEKNIFIFYLTQLDKIWYLTILDFYTMDCSA
;
A
#
# COMPACT_ATOMS: atom_id res chain seq x y z
N MET A 1 -74.50 -2.47 4.47
CA MET A 1 -73.84 -2.79 3.17
C MET A 1 -72.68 -1.81 2.88
N VAL A 2 -71.67 -1.70 3.76
CA VAL A 2 -70.53 -0.74 3.59
C VAL A 2 -69.17 -1.34 3.95
N LYS A 3 -69.10 -2.61 4.42
CA LYS A 3 -67.84 -3.23 4.89
C LYS A 3 -67.01 -3.92 3.81
N GLU A 4 -67.59 -4.35 2.67
CA GLU A 4 -66.83 -5.07 1.63
C GLU A 4 -65.99 -4.16 0.72
N ASN A 5 -66.41 -2.92 0.48
CA ASN A 5 -65.66 -2.02 -0.41
C ASN A 5 -64.35 -1.52 0.19
N ASN A 6 -64.25 -1.41 1.52
CA ASN A 6 -63.02 -0.96 2.17
C ASN A 6 -61.92 -2.03 2.21
N PHE A 7 -62.26 -3.31 2.15
CA PHE A 7 -61.28 -4.38 2.15
C PHE A 7 -60.67 -4.58 0.75
N LYS A 8 -61.50 -4.56 -0.31
CA LYS A 8 -61.01 -4.60 -1.70
C LYS A 8 -60.17 -3.38 -2.06
N MET A 9 -60.54 -2.18 -1.59
CA MET A 9 -59.76 -0.96 -1.85
C MET A 9 -58.40 -0.96 -1.14
N ARG A 10 -58.30 -1.54 0.07
CA ARG A 10 -57.02 -1.69 0.79
C ARG A 10 -56.09 -2.73 0.17
N ILE A 11 -56.62 -3.83 -0.37
CA ILE A 11 -55.82 -4.84 -1.08
C ILE A 11 -55.30 -4.27 -2.42
N ILE A 12 -56.13 -3.52 -3.15
CA ILE A 12 -55.70 -2.86 -4.40
C ILE A 12 -54.62 -1.79 -4.12
N LEU A 13 -54.74 -1.02 -3.03
CA LEU A 13 -53.69 -0.07 -2.63
C LEU A 13 -52.37 -0.76 -2.26
N LEU A 14 -52.41 -1.92 -1.61
CA LEU A 14 -51.20 -2.68 -1.25
C LEU A 14 -50.50 -3.30 -2.47
N ILE A 15 -51.26 -3.71 -3.49
CA ILE A 15 -50.70 -4.21 -4.77
C ILE A 15 -50.12 -3.04 -5.60
N LEU A 16 -50.74 -1.85 -5.57
CA LEU A 16 -50.19 -0.67 -6.24
C LEU A 16 -48.92 -0.14 -5.53
N LEU A 17 -48.82 -0.26 -4.20
CA LEU A 17 -47.61 0.08 -3.44
C LEU A 17 -46.46 -0.92 -3.61
N SER A 18 -46.75 -2.20 -3.91
CA SER A 18 -45.71 -3.16 -4.25
C SER A 18 -45.22 -3.02 -5.70
N LEU A 19 -46.08 -2.60 -6.63
CA LEU A 19 -45.68 -2.32 -8.02
C LEU A 19 -44.92 -1.00 -8.19
N ALA A 20 -45.16 0.01 -7.33
CA ALA A 20 -44.39 1.26 -7.31
C ALA A 20 -42.95 1.09 -6.79
N ASN A 21 -42.66 0.02 -6.04
CA ASN A 21 -41.30 -0.31 -5.58
C ASN A 21 -40.52 -1.20 -6.56
N ILE A 22 -41.14 -1.69 -7.64
CA ILE A 22 -40.48 -2.51 -8.67
C ILE A 22 -40.01 -1.65 -9.86
N ALA A 23 -40.46 -0.39 -9.97
CA ALA A 23 -40.07 0.54 -11.04
C ALA A 23 -38.82 1.40 -10.72
N CYS A 24 -38.09 1.12 -9.63
CA CYS A 24 -36.82 1.78 -9.30
C CYS A 24 -35.64 0.80 -9.20
N SER A 25 -35.73 -0.35 -9.87
CA SER A 25 -34.63 -1.30 -9.98
C SER A 25 -34.43 -1.73 -11.43
N GLN A 26 -34.19 -0.75 -12.31
CA GLN A 26 -33.56 -0.95 -13.63
C GLN A 26 -33.24 0.40 -14.29
N LYS A 27 -32.25 1.09 -13.72
CA LYS A 27 -31.28 1.82 -14.53
C LYS A 27 -29.93 1.80 -13.82
N ILE A 28 -29.37 0.60 -13.67
CA ILE A 28 -27.92 0.48 -13.75
C ILE A 28 -27.64 0.76 -15.22
N GLU A 29 -27.57 2.05 -15.53
CA GLU A 29 -26.95 2.52 -16.74
C GLU A 29 -25.57 1.88 -16.70
N ASN A 30 -25.33 0.95 -17.62
CA ASN A 30 -24.01 0.44 -17.91
C ASN A 30 -23.16 1.67 -18.28
N GLN A 31 -22.62 2.33 -17.25
CA GLN A 31 -21.42 3.12 -17.43
C GLN A 31 -20.44 2.12 -18.03
N PRO A 32 -19.93 2.33 -19.25
CA PRO A 32 -18.82 1.55 -19.71
C PRO A 32 -17.80 1.65 -18.59
N ALA A 33 -17.39 0.51 -18.04
CA ALA A 33 -16.22 0.46 -17.19
C ALA A 33 -15.15 1.19 -18.00
N VAL A 34 -14.82 2.41 -17.58
CA VAL A 34 -13.71 3.16 -18.15
C VAL A 34 -12.52 2.30 -17.77
N THR A 35 -12.18 1.43 -18.70
CA THR A 35 -11.09 0.49 -18.56
C THR A 35 -9.89 1.38 -18.73
N GLN A 36 -9.49 2.05 -17.65
CA GLN A 36 -8.13 2.53 -17.54
C GLN A 36 -7.30 1.26 -17.41
N THR A 37 -7.00 0.67 -18.56
CA THR A 37 -5.87 -0.22 -18.73
C THR A 37 -4.64 0.60 -18.38
N ILE A 38 -4.28 0.61 -17.11
CA ILE A 38 -2.88 0.75 -16.74
C ILE A 38 -2.14 -0.21 -17.67
N PRO A 39 -1.13 0.24 -18.45
CA PRO A 39 -0.35 -0.69 -19.25
C PRO A 39 0.34 -1.66 -18.30
N GLN A 40 -0.31 -2.81 -18.07
CA GLN A 40 0.21 -3.91 -17.26
C GLN A 40 1.56 -4.40 -17.83
N GLN A 41 1.83 -4.10 -19.10
CA GLN A 41 3.05 -4.45 -19.84
C GLN A 41 4.36 -4.10 -19.13
N GLU A 42 4.40 -3.12 -18.22
CA GLU A 42 5.64 -2.73 -17.53
C GLU A 42 5.62 -2.88 -16.01
N PHE A 43 4.48 -3.16 -15.39
CA PHE A 43 4.39 -3.28 -13.93
C PHE A 43 5.15 -4.51 -13.40
N GLU A 44 4.79 -5.71 -13.88
CA GLU A 44 5.45 -6.95 -13.42
C GLU A 44 6.96 -6.97 -13.74
N PRO A 45 7.41 -6.59 -14.96
CA PRO A 45 8.84 -6.47 -15.22
C PRO A 45 9.55 -5.53 -14.26
N THR A 46 8.93 -4.40 -13.90
CA THR A 46 9.50 -3.45 -12.93
C THR A 46 9.62 -4.08 -11.54
N VAL A 47 8.58 -4.76 -11.07
CA VAL A 47 8.59 -5.48 -9.78
C VAL A 47 9.75 -6.48 -9.76
N TYR A 48 9.85 -7.34 -10.77
CA TYR A 48 10.90 -8.35 -10.84
C TYR A 48 12.31 -7.76 -10.93
N GLN A 49 12.46 -6.66 -11.67
CA GLN A 49 13.74 -5.97 -11.79
C GLN A 49 14.18 -5.36 -10.45
N LEU A 50 13.27 -4.73 -9.71
CA LEU A 50 13.53 -4.19 -8.38
C LEU A 50 13.89 -5.29 -7.39
N ILE A 51 13.14 -6.39 -7.36
CA ILE A 51 13.45 -7.58 -6.55
C ILE A 51 14.87 -8.06 -6.82
N ASN A 52 15.24 -8.21 -8.10
CA ASN A 52 16.59 -8.60 -8.50
C ASN A 52 17.66 -7.59 -8.04
N PHE A 53 17.36 -6.29 -8.05
CA PHE A 53 18.28 -5.30 -7.50
C PHE A 53 18.41 -5.36 -5.97
N PHE A 54 17.31 -5.54 -5.23
CA PHE A 54 17.35 -5.71 -3.78
C PHE A 54 18.15 -6.97 -3.38
N ASN A 55 17.90 -8.10 -4.05
CA ASN A 55 18.63 -9.35 -3.81
C ASN A 55 20.14 -9.19 -4.06
N LYS A 56 20.52 -8.39 -5.06
CA LYS A 56 21.93 -8.11 -5.41
C LYS A 56 22.53 -6.94 -4.63
N LYS A 57 21.77 -6.29 -3.74
CA LYS A 57 22.15 -5.02 -3.08
C LYS A 57 22.64 -3.97 -4.09
N ASN A 58 22.06 -3.96 -5.29
CA ASN A 58 22.42 -3.03 -6.35
C ASN A 58 21.67 -1.70 -6.17
N PHE A 59 22.11 -0.91 -5.20
CA PHE A 59 21.52 0.40 -4.91
C PHE A 59 21.64 1.38 -6.08
N LYS A 60 22.69 1.27 -6.91
CA LYS A 60 22.79 2.05 -8.15
C LYS A 60 21.66 1.73 -9.11
N GLY A 61 21.26 0.45 -9.21
CA GLY A 61 20.11 0.01 -9.98
C GLY A 61 18.79 0.50 -9.40
N ILE A 62 18.62 0.40 -8.08
CA ILE A 62 17.42 0.87 -7.37
C ILE A 62 17.21 2.38 -7.57
N ASN A 63 18.29 3.17 -7.52
CA ASN A 63 18.23 4.62 -7.73
C ASN A 63 17.65 5.04 -9.08
N GLN A 64 17.68 4.17 -10.10
CA GLN A 64 17.06 4.46 -11.40
C GLN A 64 15.52 4.51 -11.31
N TYR A 65 14.95 3.93 -10.26
CA TYR A 65 13.51 3.86 -9.99
C TYR A 65 13.07 4.89 -8.95
N ILE A 66 13.95 5.76 -8.47
CA ILE A 66 13.59 6.84 -7.54
C ILE A 66 13.47 8.13 -8.35
N GLN A 67 12.26 8.70 -8.36
CA GLN A 67 12.02 9.99 -9.02
C GLN A 67 12.57 11.11 -8.14
N LYS A 68 13.41 11.99 -8.69
CA LYS A 68 14.20 12.96 -7.90
C LYS A 68 13.37 13.97 -7.09
N ASP A 69 12.26 14.45 -7.64
CA ASP A 69 11.42 15.45 -6.98
C ASP A 69 10.58 14.81 -5.86
N ILE A 70 10.20 13.54 -6.01
CA ILE A 70 9.40 12.81 -5.03
C ILE A 70 10.29 12.15 -3.97
N GLY A 71 11.42 11.60 -4.37
CA GLY A 71 12.29 10.79 -3.52
C GLY A 71 11.69 9.42 -3.19
N LEU A 72 12.31 8.75 -2.23
CA LEU A 72 11.85 7.50 -1.64
C LEU A 72 11.52 7.72 -0.17
N PHE A 73 10.31 7.37 0.22
CA PHE A 73 9.87 7.39 1.61
C PHE A 73 10.17 6.06 2.28
N ILE A 74 10.78 6.11 3.45
CA ILE A 74 11.04 4.95 4.30
C ILE A 74 10.20 5.13 5.55
N VAL A 75 9.29 4.19 5.79
CA VAL A 75 8.34 4.21 6.91
C VAL A 75 8.72 3.10 7.89
N TYR A 76 8.88 3.41 9.17
CA TYR A 76 9.38 2.50 10.21
C TYR A 76 8.89 2.92 11.60
N ASN A 77 9.02 2.09 12.64
CA ASN A 77 8.72 2.50 14.02
C ASN A 77 9.93 3.17 14.70
N ALA A 78 9.74 4.36 15.26
CA ALA A 78 10.66 4.90 16.25
C ALA A 78 10.04 4.72 17.64
N SER A 79 10.36 3.61 18.29
CA SER A 79 9.88 3.24 19.62
C SER A 79 8.39 2.89 19.70
N THR A 80 7.48 3.86 19.64
CA THR A 80 6.02 3.64 19.83
C THR A 80 5.18 4.28 18.74
N SER A 81 5.84 4.80 17.70
CA SER A 81 5.26 5.76 16.77
C SER A 81 5.77 5.51 15.36
N PRO A 82 4.88 5.41 14.34
CA PRO A 82 5.29 5.39 12.95
C PRO A 82 6.08 6.66 12.62
N THR A 83 7.28 6.49 12.08
CA THR A 83 8.16 7.54 11.60
C THR A 83 8.36 7.37 10.10
N MET A 84 8.48 8.49 9.40
CA MET A 84 8.80 8.54 7.98
C MET A 84 10.03 9.40 7.70
N ARG A 85 10.84 8.95 6.73
CA ARG A 85 11.98 9.71 6.20
C ARG A 85 11.99 9.67 4.69
N ARG A 86 12.22 10.82 4.06
CA ARG A 86 12.45 10.92 2.61
C ARG A 86 13.95 10.89 2.36
N ILE A 87 14.37 10.05 1.41
CA ILE A 87 15.71 10.10 0.82
C ILE A 87 15.61 10.37 -0.66
N GLU A 88 16.60 11.05 -1.24
CA GLU A 88 16.63 11.29 -2.68
C GLU A 88 17.14 10.07 -3.46
N GLN A 89 18.08 9.34 -2.87
CA GLN A 89 18.69 8.14 -3.45
C GLN A 89 19.51 7.38 -2.40
N PHE A 90 19.75 6.10 -2.64
CA PHE A 90 20.74 5.32 -1.89
C PHE A 90 22.18 5.69 -2.32
N LYS A 91 23.15 5.58 -1.42
CA LYS A 91 24.57 5.73 -1.78
C LYS A 91 25.15 4.40 -2.27
N SER A 92 26.11 4.46 -3.19
CA SER A 92 26.62 3.31 -3.95
C SER A 92 27.53 2.36 -3.17
N ASN A 93 27.87 2.67 -1.92
CA ASN A 93 28.81 1.91 -1.08
C ASN A 93 28.10 1.02 -0.04
N ASN A 94 26.85 0.62 -0.31
CA ASN A 94 26.01 -0.12 0.62
C ASN A 94 25.85 0.54 1.99
N LYS A 95 25.96 1.87 2.04
CA LYS A 95 25.72 2.66 3.25
C LYS A 95 24.50 3.54 3.02
N ILE A 96 23.51 3.43 3.88
CA ILE A 96 22.40 4.37 3.96
C ILE A 96 22.76 5.44 4.99
N ILE A 97 23.91 6.11 4.82
CA ILE A 97 24.33 7.12 5.81
C ILE A 97 24.02 8.52 5.29
N GLU A 98 22.79 8.93 5.56
CA GLU A 98 22.54 10.18 6.29
C GLU A 98 22.01 9.77 7.67
N ASN A 99 22.23 10.57 8.72
CA ASN A 99 21.77 10.29 10.09
C ASN A 99 20.22 10.31 10.23
N THR A 100 19.49 9.95 9.18
CA THR A 100 18.06 10.14 9.02
C THR A 100 17.27 8.87 9.30
N ILE A 101 17.80 7.67 9.02
CA ILE A 101 17.13 6.40 9.33
C ILE A 101 17.87 5.59 10.43
N PRO A 102 17.15 4.81 11.26
CA PRO A 102 17.76 3.95 12.27
C PRO A 102 18.61 2.84 11.66
N SER A 103 19.66 2.41 12.37
CA SER A 103 20.55 1.33 11.92
C SER A 103 19.82 0.02 11.70
N TRP A 104 18.81 -0.31 12.50
CA TRP A 104 18.03 -1.53 12.32
C TRP A 104 17.27 -1.56 10.99
N VAL A 105 16.80 -0.41 10.48
CA VAL A 105 16.17 -0.32 9.15
C VAL A 105 17.20 -0.58 8.05
N GLU A 106 18.41 -0.07 8.23
CA GLU A 106 19.53 -0.36 7.34
C GLU A 106 19.90 -1.86 7.39
N ASP A 107 19.95 -2.46 8.57
CA ASP A 107 20.22 -3.88 8.77
C ASP A 107 19.14 -4.76 8.11
N GLU A 108 17.86 -4.43 8.25
CA GLU A 108 16.74 -5.10 7.56
C GLU A 108 16.89 -5.02 6.04
N LEU A 109 17.16 -3.83 5.51
CA LEU A 109 17.39 -3.62 4.07
C LEU A 109 18.59 -4.42 3.54
N LEU A 110 19.66 -4.53 4.32
CA LEU A 110 20.87 -5.26 3.96
C LEU A 110 20.74 -6.77 4.17
N GLY A 111 19.95 -7.22 5.15
CA GLY A 111 19.71 -8.63 5.47
C GLY A 111 18.65 -9.27 4.58
N PHE A 112 17.69 -8.49 4.07
CA PHE A 112 16.57 -9.01 3.31
C PHE A 112 16.97 -9.62 1.96
N SER A 113 16.36 -10.75 1.60
CA SER A 113 16.47 -11.35 0.26
C SER A 113 15.18 -12.06 -0.11
N ILE A 114 14.68 -11.84 -1.33
CA ILE A 114 13.54 -12.58 -1.90
C ILE A 114 14.07 -13.85 -2.53
N SER A 115 13.68 -14.99 -1.99
CA SER A 115 14.11 -16.27 -2.53
C SER A 115 13.35 -16.62 -3.83
N GLY A 116 14.01 -17.37 -4.72
CA GLY A 116 13.40 -17.91 -5.93
C GLY A 116 12.95 -16.85 -6.95
N ASN A 117 11.84 -17.14 -7.63
CA ASN A 117 11.19 -16.27 -8.60
C ASN A 117 9.66 -16.31 -8.40
N PRO A 118 9.14 -15.70 -7.31
CA PRO A 118 7.74 -15.81 -6.94
C PRO A 118 6.84 -15.19 -8.01
N LYS A 119 5.75 -15.87 -8.37
CA LYS A 119 4.75 -15.30 -9.28
C LYS A 119 3.91 -14.27 -8.55
N ILE A 120 3.68 -13.11 -9.19
CA ILE A 120 2.78 -12.09 -8.67
C ILE A 120 1.35 -12.63 -8.67
N GLN A 121 0.70 -12.57 -7.51
CA GLN A 121 -0.70 -12.92 -7.32
C GLN A 121 -1.53 -11.64 -7.22
N TYR A 122 -2.59 -11.57 -8.02
CA TYR A 122 -3.51 -10.43 -8.08
C TYR A 122 -4.77 -10.72 -7.27
N GLU A 123 -4.64 -10.70 -5.96
CA GLU A 123 -5.72 -10.92 -5.01
C GLU A 123 -5.62 -9.96 -3.82
N GLN A 124 -6.55 -10.07 -2.88
CA GLN A 124 -6.50 -9.30 -1.64
C GLN A 124 -5.19 -9.52 -0.92
N TYR A 125 -4.64 -8.44 -0.37
CA TYR A 125 -3.39 -8.51 0.38
C TYR A 125 -3.49 -9.50 1.54
N PRO A 126 -2.43 -10.28 1.83
CA PRO A 126 -2.39 -11.07 3.04
C PRO A 126 -2.56 -10.16 4.25
N THR A 127 -3.46 -10.54 5.15
CA THR A 127 -3.53 -9.89 6.46
C THR A 127 -2.38 -10.44 7.29
N PHE A 128 -1.56 -9.52 7.78
CA PHE A 128 -0.49 -9.80 8.71
C PHE A 128 -0.79 -9.06 10.01
N ASP A 129 -0.87 -9.83 11.09
CA ASP A 129 -0.81 -9.30 12.43
C ASP A 129 0.58 -9.62 12.98
N PRO A 130 1.50 -8.63 13.03
CA PRO A 130 2.83 -8.85 13.55
C PRO A 130 2.80 -9.35 15.00
N CYS A 131 1.75 -9.04 15.78
CA CYS A 131 1.66 -9.39 17.21
C CYS A 131 1.27 -10.85 17.44
N SER A 132 0.58 -11.45 16.48
CA SER A 132 0.18 -12.85 16.58
C SER A 132 1.00 -13.77 15.68
N GLU A 133 1.97 -13.24 14.94
CA GLU A 133 2.75 -13.95 13.90
C GLU A 133 1.87 -14.66 12.86
N LYS A 134 0.57 -14.32 12.80
CA LYS A 134 -0.39 -14.96 11.89
C LYS A 134 -0.37 -14.24 10.55
N VAL A 135 -0.02 -15.02 9.53
CA VAL A 135 -0.14 -14.60 8.13
C VAL A 135 -1.14 -15.53 7.48
N THR A 136 -2.06 -14.96 6.70
CA THR A 136 -3.07 -15.76 6.01
C THR A 136 -2.53 -16.51 4.79
N LYS A 137 -1.50 -15.97 4.10
CA LYS A 137 -0.89 -16.59 2.90
C LYS A 137 0.57 -16.16 2.66
N LEU A 138 1.37 -17.03 2.02
CA LEU A 138 2.76 -16.76 1.58
C LEU A 138 2.83 -16.48 0.07
N GLY A 139 3.80 -15.71 -0.39
CA GLY A 139 4.03 -15.39 -1.80
C GLY A 139 4.24 -13.90 -2.08
N LEU A 140 4.19 -13.54 -3.36
CA LEU A 140 4.30 -12.17 -3.86
C LEU A 140 2.92 -11.68 -4.34
N TYR A 141 2.42 -10.60 -3.76
CA TYR A 141 1.07 -10.08 -3.98
C TYR A 141 1.12 -8.62 -4.46
N ALA A 142 0.26 -8.28 -5.41
CA ALA A 142 0.04 -6.90 -5.83
C ALA A 142 -1.41 -6.73 -6.29
N ASN A 143 -2.02 -5.61 -5.95
CA ASN A 143 -3.36 -5.29 -6.41
C ASN A 143 -3.41 -3.88 -7.04
N PRO A 144 -3.18 -3.76 -8.36
CA PRO A 144 -3.18 -2.45 -9.03
C PRO A 144 -4.57 -1.81 -9.12
N LYS A 145 -5.63 -2.55 -8.76
CA LYS A 145 -7.02 -2.07 -8.73
C LYS A 145 -7.46 -1.61 -7.35
N GLU A 146 -6.72 -2.01 -6.31
CA GLU A 146 -6.97 -1.58 -4.95
C GLU A 146 -6.04 -0.43 -4.64
N SER A 147 -6.62 0.75 -4.60
CA SER A 147 -5.97 1.93 -4.07
C SER A 147 -5.83 1.74 -2.56
N ASN A 148 -4.84 0.99 -2.09
CA ASN A 148 -4.54 0.82 -0.65
C ASN A 148 -3.87 2.10 -0.10
N ILE A 149 -4.49 3.23 -0.44
CA ILE A 149 -4.10 4.62 -0.21
C ILE A 149 -4.34 5.00 1.25
N ASP A 150 -5.28 4.34 1.94
CA ASP A 150 -5.61 4.69 3.31
C ASP A 150 -4.46 4.34 4.27
N ALA A 151 -3.72 3.25 4.06
CA ALA A 151 -2.52 2.95 4.84
C ALA A 151 -1.39 3.98 4.60
N LEU A 152 -1.21 4.41 3.35
CA LEU A 152 -0.24 5.46 2.99
C LEU A 152 -0.66 6.81 3.60
N LYS A 153 -1.95 7.17 3.50
CA LYS A 153 -2.53 8.36 4.12
C LYS A 153 -2.44 8.30 5.63
N ILE A 154 -2.67 7.16 6.27
CA ILE A 154 -2.52 6.99 7.73
C ILE A 154 -1.06 7.19 8.13
N ALA A 155 -0.10 6.62 7.40
CA ALA A 155 1.32 6.83 7.66
C ALA A 155 1.72 8.32 7.54
N LEU A 156 1.12 9.02 6.58
CA LEU A 156 1.34 10.45 6.36
C LEU A 156 0.60 11.34 7.36
N ASP A 157 -0.66 11.05 7.67
CA ASP A 157 -1.49 11.73 8.66
C ASP A 157 -0.92 11.56 10.07
N TYR A 158 -0.28 10.43 10.36
CA TYR A 158 0.47 10.25 11.60
C TYR A 158 1.74 11.11 11.62
N TYR A 159 2.47 11.19 10.50
CA TYR A 159 3.62 12.10 10.38
C TYR A 159 3.21 13.57 10.60
N HIS A 160 2.02 13.98 10.15
CA HIS A 160 1.43 15.27 10.50
C HIS A 160 1.23 15.46 12.00
N TRP A 161 0.71 14.42 12.68
CA TRP A 161 0.48 14.44 14.11
C TRP A 161 1.81 14.60 14.87
N GLU A 162 2.86 13.86 14.51
CA GLU A 162 4.18 13.99 15.12
C GLU A 162 4.83 15.35 14.90
N LEU A 163 4.83 15.86 13.66
CA LEU A 163 5.40 17.17 13.34
C LEU A 163 4.71 18.30 14.12
N LYS A 164 3.40 18.20 14.31
CA LYS A 164 2.60 19.18 15.04
C LYS A 164 2.81 19.10 16.56
N HIS A 165 3.00 17.90 17.12
CA HIS A 165 3.08 17.70 18.58
C HIS A 165 4.50 17.78 19.13
N TYR A 166 5.51 17.29 18.39
CA TYR A 166 6.88 17.18 18.91
C TYR A 166 7.83 18.29 18.45
N GLN A 167 7.36 19.31 17.72
CA GLN A 167 8.13 20.49 17.28
C GLN A 167 9.49 20.16 16.64
N PHE A 168 9.64 19.00 15.98
CA PHE A 168 10.94 18.60 15.45
C PHE A 168 11.44 19.52 14.34
N GLU A 169 10.57 20.24 13.62
CA GLU A 169 11.01 21.23 12.62
C GLU A 169 10.09 22.45 12.52
N LYS A 170 10.68 23.65 12.57
CA LYS A 170 10.00 24.97 12.50
C LYS A 170 9.51 25.37 11.09
N ARG A 171 9.51 24.47 10.09
CA ARG A 171 9.29 24.82 8.66
C ARG A 171 8.06 24.15 8.06
N PRO A 172 7.42 24.76 7.03
CA PRO A 172 6.17 24.30 6.44
C PRO A 172 6.33 23.12 5.45
N PHE A 173 7.25 22.19 5.71
CA PHE A 173 7.49 21.04 4.82
C PHE A 173 6.30 20.07 4.75
N TRP A 174 5.44 20.06 5.76
CA TRP A 174 4.24 19.21 5.77
C TRP A 174 3.33 19.41 4.56
N GLN A 175 3.09 20.65 4.14
CA GLN A 175 2.23 20.94 2.99
C GLN A 175 2.82 20.40 1.68
N GLU A 176 4.15 20.40 1.57
CA GLU A 176 4.88 19.83 0.44
C GLU A 176 4.73 18.30 0.42
N TYR A 177 4.91 17.64 1.56
CA TYR A 177 4.72 16.19 1.67
C TYR A 177 3.28 15.76 1.42
N GLN A 178 2.30 16.50 1.93
CA GLN A 178 0.89 16.26 1.65
C GLN A 178 0.59 16.41 0.15
N ALA A 179 1.12 17.45 -0.50
CA ALA A 179 0.94 17.63 -1.94
C ALA A 179 1.59 16.49 -2.75
N ILE A 180 2.75 16.00 -2.33
CA ILE A 180 3.40 14.82 -2.94
C ILE A 180 2.51 13.59 -2.76
N ALA A 181 2.02 13.35 -1.55
CA ALA A 181 1.15 12.23 -1.23
C ALA A 181 -0.13 12.22 -2.07
N ASP A 182 -0.85 13.34 -2.10
CA ASP A 182 -2.07 13.50 -2.88
C ASP A 182 -1.81 13.27 -4.39
N LYS A 183 -0.62 13.66 -4.87
CA LYS A 183 -0.19 13.44 -6.26
C LYS A 183 0.08 11.98 -6.58
N ILE A 184 0.74 11.24 -5.68
CA ILE A 184 1.19 9.87 -5.95
C ILE A 184 0.12 8.83 -5.62
N ALA A 185 -0.61 9.01 -4.53
CA ALA A 185 -1.57 8.06 -3.98
C ALA A 185 -2.49 7.41 -5.04
N PRO A 186 -3.20 8.15 -5.92
CA PRO A 186 -4.12 7.55 -6.91
C PRO A 186 -3.42 6.69 -7.97
N LYS A 187 -2.08 6.68 -8.02
CA LYS A 187 -1.27 5.99 -9.01
C LYS A 187 -0.32 4.97 -8.37
N THR A 188 -0.47 4.74 -7.06
CA THR A 188 0.40 3.88 -6.26
C THR A 188 -0.20 2.48 -6.12
N VAL A 189 0.65 1.47 -6.29
CA VAL A 189 0.34 0.05 -6.09
C VAL A 189 1.22 -0.50 -4.99
N LYS A 190 0.62 -1.08 -3.96
CA LYS A 190 1.32 -1.81 -2.89
C LYS A 190 1.72 -3.20 -3.39
N VAL A 191 2.97 -3.58 -3.14
CA VAL A 191 3.53 -4.91 -3.38
C VAL A 191 3.94 -5.51 -2.05
N VAL A 192 3.51 -6.74 -1.80
CA VAL A 192 3.75 -7.46 -0.54
C VAL A 192 4.41 -8.79 -0.86
N TYR A 193 5.58 -9.01 -0.30
CA TYR A 193 6.25 -10.31 -0.30
C TYR A 193 6.22 -10.91 1.10
N ILE A 194 5.85 -12.19 1.21
CA ILE A 194 5.93 -12.95 2.47
C ILE A 194 6.45 -14.35 2.19
N GLU A 195 7.49 -14.78 2.92
CA GLU A 195 8.04 -16.13 2.88
C GLU A 195 8.40 -16.60 4.31
N ASN A 196 8.42 -17.91 4.57
CA ASN A 196 8.93 -18.43 5.83
C ASN A 196 10.47 -18.54 5.79
N PHE A 197 11.18 -18.13 6.85
CA PHE A 197 12.60 -18.46 6.98
C PHE A 197 12.78 -19.95 7.35
N PRO A 198 13.54 -20.75 6.57
CA PRO A 198 14.03 -22.03 7.06
C PRO A 198 15.32 -21.81 7.86
N GLY A 199 15.31 -22.03 9.19
CA GLY A 199 16.58 -22.29 9.89
C GLY A 199 16.78 -21.96 11.36
N ILE A 200 15.86 -21.30 12.09
CA ILE A 200 16.09 -20.97 13.51
C ILE A 200 14.85 -21.28 14.36
N LEU A 201 14.69 -22.56 14.73
CA LEU A 201 13.79 -23.06 15.80
C LEU A 201 12.29 -22.63 15.68
N PRO A 202 11.36 -23.17 16.51
CA PRO A 202 9.92 -23.07 16.23
C PRO A 202 9.32 -21.75 16.74
N SER A 203 9.80 -20.63 16.21
CA SER A 203 9.13 -19.32 16.23
C SER A 203 9.13 -18.79 14.81
N ASP A 204 7.94 -18.56 14.26
CA ASP A 204 7.64 -18.46 12.83
C ASP A 204 8.09 -17.11 12.22
N GLU A 205 9.39 -16.84 12.20
CA GLU A 205 9.93 -15.63 11.57
C GLU A 205 9.72 -15.67 10.06
N LYS A 206 8.81 -14.83 9.60
CA LYS A 206 8.49 -14.65 8.18
C LYS A 206 9.31 -13.51 7.63
N ASN A 207 9.91 -13.75 6.48
CA ASN A 207 10.53 -12.73 5.69
C ASN A 207 9.46 -11.91 4.97
N ILE A 208 9.15 -10.73 5.49
CA ILE A 208 8.15 -9.81 4.93
C ILE A 208 8.89 -8.66 4.24
N PHE A 209 8.40 -8.24 3.08
CA PHE A 209 8.89 -7.03 2.43
C PHE A 209 7.79 -6.32 1.70
N ILE A 210 7.61 -5.06 2.04
CA ILE A 210 6.51 -4.24 1.56
C ILE A 210 7.09 -3.00 0.90
N PHE A 211 6.74 -2.80 -0.36
CA PHE A 211 7.14 -1.62 -1.12
C PHE A 211 6.03 -1.17 -2.06
N TYR A 212 6.09 0.10 -2.45
CA TYR A 212 5.04 0.73 -3.23
C TYR A 212 5.62 1.33 -4.52
N LEU A 213 4.98 0.99 -5.64
CA LEU A 213 5.31 1.53 -6.95
C LEU A 213 4.27 2.55 -7.39
N THR A 214 4.70 3.71 -7.84
CA THR A 214 3.82 4.76 -8.35
C THR A 214 4.04 4.96 -9.84
N GLN A 215 2.97 4.96 -10.63
CA GLN A 215 3.06 5.27 -12.05
C GLN A 215 3.03 6.78 -12.29
N LEU A 216 4.09 7.33 -12.88
CA LEU A 216 4.21 8.74 -13.25
C LEU A 216 4.71 8.82 -14.68
N ASP A 217 4.01 9.58 -15.53
CA ASP A 217 4.36 9.71 -16.94
C ASP A 217 4.57 8.35 -17.64
N LYS A 218 3.72 7.37 -17.26
CA LYS A 218 3.74 5.97 -17.70
C LYS A 218 4.92 5.12 -17.20
N ILE A 219 5.83 5.69 -16.41
CA ILE A 219 6.97 4.98 -15.80
C ILE A 219 6.64 4.60 -14.35
N TRP A 220 7.04 3.41 -13.93
CA TRP A 220 6.88 2.93 -12.55
C TRP A 220 8.09 3.32 -11.69
N TYR A 221 7.84 4.04 -10.61
CA TYR A 221 8.86 4.47 -9.65
C TYR A 221 8.66 3.83 -8.29
N LEU A 222 9.75 3.45 -7.63
CA LEU A 222 9.76 3.07 -6.22
C LEU A 222 9.56 4.33 -5.37
N THR A 223 8.52 4.31 -4.54
CA THR A 223 8.10 5.51 -3.79
C THR A 223 8.04 5.31 -2.28
N ILE A 224 7.67 4.12 -1.79
CA ILE A 224 7.67 3.82 -0.35
C ILE A 224 8.32 2.45 -0.09
N LEU A 225 9.11 2.38 0.98
CA LEU A 225 9.50 1.17 1.70
C LEU A 225 8.83 1.18 3.08
N ASP A 226 8.16 0.09 3.43
CA ASP A 226 7.27 0.01 4.59
C ASP A 226 7.75 -1.08 5.54
N PHE A 227 8.54 -0.65 6.52
CA PHE A 227 9.01 -1.45 7.66
C PHE A 227 8.11 -1.31 8.88
N TYR A 228 7.25 -0.29 8.90
CA TYR A 228 6.30 -0.07 10.00
C TYR A 228 5.29 -1.21 10.11
N THR A 229 4.70 -1.62 8.99
CA THR A 229 3.72 -2.73 8.97
C THR A 229 4.36 -4.08 9.34
N MET A 230 5.69 -4.16 9.36
CA MET A 230 6.45 -5.35 9.71
C MET A 230 6.77 -5.46 11.20
N ASP A 231 6.71 -4.34 11.95
CA ASP A 231 7.23 -4.28 13.30
C ASP A 231 6.11 -4.27 14.36
N CYS A 232 6.43 -4.92 15.47
CA CYS A 232 5.59 -5.21 16.62
C CYS A 232 5.99 -4.46 17.88
N SER A 233 7.11 -3.72 17.82
CA SER A 233 7.65 -3.01 18.98
C SER A 233 6.80 -1.76 19.27
N ALA A 234 5.85 -1.89 20.19
CA ALA A 234 5.11 -0.81 20.82
C ALA A 234 5.06 -1.04 22.34
#